data_AF-A0A6I2ZQP4-F1
#
_entry.id   AF-A0A6I2ZQP4-F1
#
_cell.length_a   1.000
_cell.length_b   1.000
_cell.length_c   1.000
_cell.angle_alpha   90.00
_cell.angle_beta   90.00
_cell.angle_gamma   90.00
#
_symmetry.space_group_name_H-M   'P 1'
#
loop_
_entity.id
_entity.type
_entity.pdbx_description
1 polymer ?
#
loop_
_entity_poly.entity_id
_entity_poly.type
_entity_poly.pdbx_seq_one_letter_code
_entity_poly.pdbx_strand_id
1 'polypeptide(L)'
;MLTLTERRRLVVAAAITLIAVPALLLSSNNSSSSANTTSTLATAVSVAPADSEPAEPAFLPENNGSQAPEIITVNVPAPPTGSNVKGTASYIRWQGNLLGLRPCATPHALIGAIITVTNLNNGRSLECNNVSIQALPGNNIILIHTDVYLEIADLIDAPIPVQISF
;
A
#
# COMPACT_ATOMS: atom_id res chain seq x y z
N MET A 1 -7.26 32.91 -37.35
CA MET A 1 -7.95 32.17 -38.43
C MET A 1 -7.31 30.80 -38.58
N LEU A 2 -8.04 29.71 -38.27
CA LEU A 2 -7.56 28.33 -38.43
C LEU A 2 -7.52 27.97 -39.93
N THR A 3 -6.40 27.45 -40.41
CA THR A 3 -6.22 27.01 -41.81
C THR A 3 -7.07 25.77 -42.10
N LEU A 4 -7.48 25.57 -43.35
CA LEU A 4 -8.46 24.56 -43.79
C LEU A 4 -8.01 23.12 -43.45
N THR A 5 -6.71 22.88 -43.40
CA THR A 5 -6.07 21.60 -43.03
C THR A 5 -6.27 21.24 -41.56
N GLU A 6 -6.21 22.22 -40.65
CA GLU A 6 -6.38 22.03 -39.21
C GLU A 6 -7.83 21.65 -38.87
N ARG A 7 -8.80 22.22 -39.60
CA ARG A 7 -10.23 21.89 -39.49
C ARG A 7 -10.54 20.47 -39.93
N ARG A 8 -9.84 19.94 -40.95
CA ARG A 8 -10.01 18.54 -41.38
C ARG A 8 -9.46 17.54 -40.36
N ARG A 9 -8.36 17.86 -39.67
CA ARG A 9 -7.80 16.99 -38.62
C ARG A 9 -8.68 16.95 -37.37
N LEU A 10 -9.24 18.09 -36.96
CA LEU A 10 -10.18 18.17 -35.83
C LEU A 10 -11.48 17.39 -36.08
N VAL A 11 -12.01 17.42 -37.31
CA VAL A 11 -13.23 16.66 -37.66
C VAL A 11 -12.97 15.14 -37.63
N VAL A 12 -11.81 14.69 -38.12
CA VAL A 12 -11.46 13.26 -38.12
C VAL A 12 -11.29 12.74 -36.69
N ALA A 13 -10.62 13.49 -35.81
CA ALA A 13 -10.43 13.08 -34.41
C ALA A 13 -11.77 12.99 -33.64
N ALA A 14 -12.69 13.91 -33.87
CA ALA A 14 -14.01 13.90 -33.24
C ALA A 14 -14.91 12.74 -33.72
N ALA A 15 -14.78 12.32 -34.98
CA ALA A 15 -15.54 11.18 -35.50
C ALA A 15 -15.08 9.85 -34.91
N ILE A 16 -13.78 9.68 -34.66
CA ILE A 16 -13.21 8.43 -34.12
C ILE A 16 -13.60 8.22 -32.66
N THR A 17 -13.62 9.29 -31.84
CA THR A 17 -14.01 9.19 -30.42
C THR A 17 -15.50 8.89 -30.25
N LEU A 18 -16.36 9.37 -31.13
CA LEU A 18 -17.81 9.12 -31.10
C LEU A 18 -18.17 7.64 -31.33
N ILE A 19 -17.32 6.89 -32.03
CA ILE A 19 -17.55 5.46 -32.36
C ILE A 19 -16.88 4.53 -31.34
N ALA A 20 -15.70 4.90 -30.82
CA ALA A 20 -14.92 4.03 -29.94
C ALA A 20 -15.51 3.89 -28.53
N VAL A 21 -16.09 4.96 -27.97
CA VAL A 21 -16.59 4.98 -26.59
C VAL A 21 -17.80 4.04 -26.37
N PRO A 22 -18.84 4.02 -27.24
CA PRO A 22 -19.97 3.10 -27.07
C PRO A 22 -19.56 1.62 -27.20
N ALA A 23 -18.61 1.30 -28.09
CA ALA A 23 -18.16 -0.07 -28.33
C ALA A 23 -17.45 -0.69 -27.10
N LEU A 24 -16.70 0.11 -26.34
CA LEU A 24 -16.02 -0.32 -25.12
C LEU A 24 -17.00 -0.62 -23.98
N LEU A 25 -18.11 0.11 -23.89
CA LEU A 25 -19.13 -0.09 -22.85
C LEU A 25 -20.00 -1.33 -23.09
N LEU A 26 -20.20 -1.74 -24.34
CA LEU A 26 -20.93 -2.98 -24.69
C LEU A 26 -20.09 -4.25 -24.49
N SER A 27 -18.76 -4.12 -24.38
CA SER A 27 -17.84 -5.25 -24.22
C SER A 27 -17.57 -5.61 -22.75
N SER A 28 -18.00 -4.77 -21.79
CA SER A 28 -17.90 -5.08 -20.35
C SER A 28 -19.09 -5.92 -19.88
N ASN A 29 -19.19 -7.16 -20.38
CA ASN A 29 -20.08 -8.15 -19.79
C ASN A 29 -19.23 -9.29 -19.22
N ASN A 30 -18.98 -9.28 -17.91
CA ASN A 30 -18.47 -10.46 -17.23
C ASN A 30 -19.10 -10.62 -15.85
N SER A 31 -20.24 -11.31 -15.88
CA SER A 31 -20.59 -12.46 -15.05
C SER A 31 -19.70 -12.74 -13.84
N SER A 32 -20.31 -12.73 -12.65
CA SER A 32 -19.80 -13.50 -11.51
C SER A 32 -20.99 -14.12 -10.78
N SER A 33 -21.04 -15.44 -10.87
CA SER A 33 -22.09 -16.36 -10.44
C SER A 33 -22.48 -16.22 -8.98
N SER A 34 -23.79 -16.23 -8.72
CA SER A 34 -24.37 -16.51 -7.42
C SER A 34 -23.92 -17.88 -6.91
N ALA A 35 -23.19 -17.91 -5.80
CA ALA A 35 -22.92 -19.14 -5.08
C ALA A 35 -24.18 -19.55 -4.30
N ASN A 36 -24.83 -20.64 -4.74
CA ASN A 36 -25.87 -21.32 -3.97
C ASN A 36 -25.26 -21.92 -2.71
N THR A 37 -25.60 -21.38 -1.54
CA THR A 37 -25.37 -22.06 -0.26
C THR A 37 -26.50 -23.06 -0.02
N THR A 38 -26.18 -24.34 -0.18
CA THR A 38 -27.03 -25.47 0.18
C THR A 38 -27.32 -25.44 1.67
N SER A 39 -28.58 -25.19 2.04
CA SER A 39 -29.07 -25.31 3.42
C SER A 39 -29.31 -26.78 3.75
N THR A 40 -28.50 -27.34 4.64
CA THR A 40 -28.75 -28.66 5.24
C THR A 40 -29.82 -28.53 6.33
N LEU A 41 -31.04 -29.00 6.07
CA LEU A 41 -32.04 -29.18 7.11
C LEU A 41 -31.63 -30.36 8.01
N ALA A 42 -31.25 -30.07 9.25
CA ALA A 42 -31.15 -31.08 10.29
C ALA A 42 -32.55 -31.47 10.79
N THR A 43 -32.84 -32.77 10.78
CA THR A 43 -34.06 -33.35 11.33
C THR A 43 -34.06 -33.17 12.85
N ALA A 44 -35.03 -32.44 13.40
CA ALA A 44 -35.20 -32.31 14.84
C ALA A 44 -35.79 -33.60 15.41
N VAL A 45 -35.07 -34.24 16.33
CA VAL A 45 -35.60 -35.32 17.19
C VAL A 45 -36.20 -34.65 18.42
N SER A 46 -37.52 -34.64 18.53
CA SER A 46 -38.22 -34.15 19.73
C SER A 46 -38.11 -35.18 20.85
N VAL A 47 -37.30 -34.88 21.85
CA VAL A 47 -37.32 -35.58 23.15
C VAL A 47 -38.23 -34.77 24.08
N ALA A 48 -39.25 -35.41 24.64
CA ALA A 48 -40.16 -34.79 25.60
C ALA A 48 -39.37 -34.31 26.84
N PRO A 49 -39.69 -33.13 27.41
CA PRO A 49 -38.96 -32.62 28.56
C PRO A 49 -39.30 -33.49 29.77
N ALA A 50 -38.30 -34.14 30.35
CA ALA A 50 -38.39 -34.64 31.71
C ALA A 50 -38.35 -33.43 32.64
N ASP A 51 -39.37 -33.27 33.49
CA ASP A 51 -39.39 -32.30 34.58
C ASP A 51 -38.10 -32.43 35.40
N SER A 52 -37.18 -31.51 35.13
CA SER A 52 -35.91 -31.40 35.83
C SER A 52 -35.87 -29.99 36.38
N GLU A 53 -35.93 -29.90 37.70
CA GLU A 53 -35.68 -28.67 38.44
C GLU A 53 -34.35 -28.06 37.95
N PRO A 54 -34.25 -26.72 37.76
CA PRO A 54 -33.04 -26.12 37.21
C PRO A 54 -31.82 -26.50 38.07
N ALA A 55 -30.86 -27.19 37.47
CA ALA A 55 -29.60 -27.47 38.15
C ALA A 55 -28.92 -26.14 38.51
N GLU A 56 -28.51 -26.00 39.76
CA GLU A 56 -27.76 -24.83 40.23
C GLU A 56 -26.48 -24.65 39.40
N PRO A 57 -26.13 -23.41 39.01
CA PRO A 57 -24.95 -23.17 38.19
C PRO A 57 -23.68 -23.58 38.95
N ALA A 58 -23.00 -24.62 38.47
CA ALA A 58 -21.69 -25.00 38.96
C ALA A 58 -20.63 -24.04 38.42
N PHE A 59 -20.09 -23.19 39.30
CA PHE A 59 -18.91 -22.39 38.98
C PHE A 59 -17.67 -23.29 39.05
N LEU A 60 -16.90 -23.33 37.96
CA LEU A 60 -15.58 -23.96 37.95
C LEU A 60 -14.71 -23.27 39.03
N PRO A 61 -13.90 -24.02 39.81
CA PRO A 61 -12.99 -23.40 40.77
C PRO A 61 -12.05 -22.44 40.03
N GLU A 62 -11.92 -21.23 40.57
CA GLU A 62 -11.06 -20.20 40.01
C GLU A 62 -9.64 -20.75 39.90
N ASN A 63 -9.11 -20.87 38.68
CA ASN A 63 -7.72 -21.25 38.50
C ASN A 63 -6.88 -20.06 38.98
N ASN A 64 -6.42 -20.15 40.23
CA ASN A 64 -5.61 -19.11 40.83
C ASN A 64 -4.27 -19.04 40.10
N GLY A 65 -4.19 -18.13 39.13
CA GLY A 65 -2.95 -17.82 38.42
C GLY A 65 -3.13 -17.62 36.93
N SER A 66 -3.76 -16.51 36.53
CA SER A 66 -3.36 -15.87 35.30
C SER A 66 -1.92 -15.38 35.52
N GLN A 67 -0.93 -16.24 35.29
CA GLN A 67 0.45 -15.78 35.20
C GLN A 67 0.49 -14.80 34.03
N ALA A 68 0.84 -13.55 34.34
CA ALA A 68 1.16 -12.59 33.30
C ALA A 68 2.19 -13.25 32.37
N PRO A 69 1.97 -13.24 31.05
CA PRO A 69 2.92 -13.83 30.12
C PRO A 69 4.30 -13.23 30.38
N GLU A 70 5.31 -14.09 30.41
CA GLU A 70 6.70 -13.67 30.54
C GLU A 70 7.02 -12.65 29.44
N ILE A 71 7.57 -11.49 29.82
CA ILE A 71 7.92 -10.45 28.86
C ILE A 71 9.09 -10.98 28.02
N ILE A 72 8.76 -11.56 26.87
CA ILE A 72 9.74 -11.92 25.85
C ILE A 72 10.32 -10.62 25.30
N THR A 73 11.56 -10.33 25.67
CA THR A 73 12.33 -9.23 25.07
C THR A 73 12.71 -9.65 23.66
N VAL A 74 11.97 -9.17 22.67
CA VAL A 74 12.34 -9.33 21.27
C VAL A 74 13.50 -8.38 20.99
N ASN A 75 14.70 -8.93 20.91
CA ASN A 75 15.89 -8.18 20.52
C ASN A 75 15.79 -7.91 19.01
N VAL A 76 15.25 -6.76 18.64
CA VAL A 76 15.31 -6.26 17.25
C VAL A 76 16.72 -5.68 17.07
N PRO A 77 17.55 -6.21 16.16
CA PRO A 77 18.85 -5.63 15.87
C PRO A 77 18.68 -4.17 15.48
N ALA A 78 19.49 -3.28 16.06
CA ALA A 78 19.57 -1.91 15.59
C ALA A 78 19.93 -1.93 14.10
N PRO A 79 19.24 -1.16 13.24
CA PRO A 79 19.59 -1.07 11.84
C PRO A 79 21.06 -0.64 11.71
N PRO A 80 21.82 -1.21 10.76
CA PRO A 80 23.23 -0.89 10.60
C PRO A 80 23.35 0.59 10.23
N THR A 81 23.85 1.40 11.17
CA THR A 81 24.13 2.81 10.92
C THR A 81 25.31 2.95 9.98
N GLY A 82 25.14 3.74 8.92
CA GLY A 82 26.18 3.96 7.90
C GLY A 82 26.14 2.97 6.74
N SER A 83 25.03 2.22 6.59
CA SER A 83 24.85 1.38 5.40
C SER A 83 24.59 2.27 4.19
N ASN A 84 25.41 2.12 3.14
CA ASN A 84 25.30 2.90 1.92
C ASN A 84 24.85 2.01 0.77
N VAL A 85 23.67 2.27 0.24
CA VAL A 85 23.10 1.49 -0.88
C VAL A 85 22.93 2.40 -2.08
N LYS A 86 23.40 1.97 -3.24
CA LYS A 86 23.27 2.68 -4.51
C LYS A 86 22.17 2.05 -5.36
N GLY A 87 21.44 2.88 -6.09
CA GLY A 87 20.37 2.43 -6.96
C GLY A 87 19.65 3.59 -7.62
N THR A 88 18.38 3.38 -7.99
CA THR A 88 17.53 4.42 -8.57
C THR A 88 16.48 4.90 -7.58
N ALA A 89 16.17 6.19 -7.65
CA ALA A 89 15.04 6.79 -6.96
C ALA A 89 14.00 7.28 -7.97
N SER A 90 12.74 7.14 -7.58
CA SER A 90 11.63 7.78 -8.26
C SER A 90 10.72 8.43 -7.22
N TYR A 91 9.63 9.04 -7.67
CA TYR A 91 8.70 9.74 -6.81
C TYR A 91 7.31 9.11 -6.80
N ILE A 92 6.60 9.32 -5.70
CA ILE A 92 5.17 9.02 -5.58
C ILE A 92 4.52 10.09 -4.72
N ARG A 93 3.23 10.34 -4.98
CA ARG A 93 2.44 11.27 -4.18
C ARG A 93 1.69 10.50 -3.09
N TRP A 94 2.15 10.61 -1.85
CA TRP A 94 1.39 10.10 -0.70
C TRP A 94 0.18 11.01 -0.44
N GLN A 95 -0.99 10.39 -0.29
CA GLN A 95 -2.23 11.08 0.02
C GLN A 95 -2.43 11.12 1.54
N GLY A 96 -3.15 12.15 2.02
CA GLY A 96 -3.52 12.29 3.44
C GLY A 96 -2.69 13.32 4.19
N ASN A 97 -2.94 13.43 5.50
CA ASN A 97 -2.21 14.33 6.37
C ASN A 97 -0.84 13.74 6.70
N LEU A 98 0.23 14.33 6.17
CA LEU A 98 1.60 13.87 6.40
C LEU A 98 2.15 14.24 7.78
N LEU A 99 1.39 14.98 8.61
CA LEU A 99 1.78 15.37 9.97
C LEU A 99 3.15 16.10 10.04
N GLY A 100 3.53 16.80 8.97
CA GLY A 100 4.84 17.46 8.85
C GLY A 100 6.00 16.51 8.55
N LEU A 101 5.75 15.21 8.37
CA LEU A 101 6.75 14.24 7.93
C LEU A 101 7.10 14.46 6.45
N ARG A 102 8.32 14.07 6.11
CA ARG A 102 8.83 14.04 4.73
C ARG A 102 8.88 12.58 4.29
N PRO A 103 7.80 11.99 3.75
CA PRO A 103 7.73 10.54 3.60
C PRO A 103 8.60 10.05 2.43
N CYS A 104 9.23 8.91 2.64
CA CYS A 104 9.83 8.08 1.62
C CYS A 104 9.60 6.60 1.95
N ALA A 105 9.82 5.71 0.98
CA ALA A 105 9.69 4.27 1.17
C ALA A 105 10.94 3.58 0.68
N THR A 106 11.49 2.69 1.50
CA THR A 106 12.55 1.76 1.10
C THR A 106 12.51 0.48 1.94
N PRO A 107 12.75 -0.70 1.35
CA PRO A 107 12.90 -1.95 2.09
C PRO A 107 14.26 -2.04 2.80
N HIS A 108 15.19 -1.11 2.53
CA HIS A 108 16.56 -1.17 3.07
C HIS A 108 16.67 -0.65 4.50
N ALA A 109 15.72 0.17 4.95
CA ALA A 109 15.70 0.75 6.30
C ALA A 109 14.40 0.39 7.01
N LEU A 110 14.37 0.47 8.35
CA LEU A 110 13.16 0.25 9.13
C LEU A 110 12.15 1.40 8.96
N ILE A 111 10.88 1.15 9.26
CA ILE A 111 9.86 2.20 9.34
C ILE A 111 10.23 3.17 10.46
N GLY A 112 10.12 4.47 10.19
CA GLY A 112 10.51 5.56 11.10
C GLY A 112 11.99 5.95 11.02
N ALA A 113 12.82 5.24 10.25
CA ALA A 113 14.21 5.63 10.06
C ALA A 113 14.33 6.93 9.24
N ILE A 114 15.30 7.76 9.58
CA ILE A 114 15.68 8.94 8.79
C ILE A 114 16.70 8.48 7.75
N ILE A 115 16.40 8.74 6.49
CA ILE A 115 17.22 8.34 5.36
C ILE A 115 17.76 9.59 4.70
N THR A 116 19.08 9.66 4.56
CA THR A 116 19.72 10.65 3.71
C THR A 116 19.78 10.11 2.30
N VAL A 117 19.24 10.85 1.34
CA VAL A 117 19.25 10.52 -0.09
C VAL A 117 20.13 11.50 -0.82
N THR A 118 21.15 11.01 -1.50
CA THR A 118 22.07 11.81 -2.31
C THR A 118 21.89 11.49 -3.79
N ASN A 119 21.57 12.50 -4.60
CA ASN A 119 21.52 12.38 -6.05
C ASN A 119 22.94 12.33 -6.61
N LEU A 120 23.27 11.24 -7.31
CA LEU A 120 24.61 11.01 -7.87
C LEU A 120 24.89 11.84 -9.12
N ASN A 121 23.87 12.40 -9.78
CA ASN A 121 24.05 13.25 -10.96
C ASN A 121 24.54 14.66 -10.60
N ASN A 122 24.09 15.22 -9.47
CA ASN A 122 24.35 16.61 -9.10
C ASN A 122 24.90 16.81 -7.67
N GLY A 123 24.99 15.75 -6.87
CA GLY A 123 25.49 15.78 -5.49
C GLY A 123 24.53 16.36 -4.44
N ARG A 124 23.31 16.76 -4.83
CA ARG A 124 22.32 17.31 -3.87
C ARG A 124 21.81 16.20 -2.96
N SER A 125 21.63 16.53 -1.69
CA SER A 125 21.13 15.58 -0.68
C SER A 125 19.91 16.11 0.04
N LEU A 126 19.03 15.21 0.47
CA LEU A 126 17.87 15.49 1.32
C LEU A 126 17.71 14.42 2.38
N GLU A 127 16.94 14.72 3.42
CA GLU A 127 16.53 13.76 4.43
C GLU A 127 15.02 13.49 4.37
N CYS A 128 14.64 12.22 4.49
CA CYS A 128 13.26 11.76 4.48
C CYS A 128 13.02 10.68 5.55
N ASN A 129 11.76 10.49 5.93
CA ASN A 129 11.32 9.53 6.93
C ASN A 129 10.76 8.30 6.21
N ASN A 130 11.29 7.13 6.53
CA ASN A 130 10.80 5.89 5.93
C ASN A 130 9.41 5.53 6.47
N VAL A 131 8.38 5.60 5.64
CA VAL A 131 7.00 5.28 6.02
C VAL A 131 6.56 3.89 5.56
N SER A 132 7.35 3.22 4.72
CA SER A 132 7.01 1.90 4.19
C SER A 132 8.25 1.10 3.78
N ILE A 133 8.24 -0.18 4.15
CA ILE A 133 9.28 -1.17 3.76
C ILE A 133 8.81 -2.12 2.65
N GLN A 134 7.68 -1.81 2.00
CA GLN A 134 7.15 -2.64 0.94
C GLN A 134 8.07 -2.66 -0.28
N ALA A 135 7.97 -3.73 -1.07
CA ALA A 135 8.68 -3.84 -2.34
C ALA A 135 8.28 -2.68 -3.25
N LEU A 136 9.30 -2.05 -3.86
CA LEU A 136 9.09 -0.91 -4.74
C LEU A 136 8.86 -1.39 -6.18
N PRO A 137 8.03 -0.69 -6.96
CA PRO A 137 7.88 -0.98 -8.38
C PRO A 137 9.18 -0.66 -9.14
N GLY A 138 9.53 -1.53 -10.09
CA GLY A 138 10.72 -1.39 -10.90
C GLY A 138 12.01 -1.74 -10.16
N ASN A 139 13.13 -1.17 -10.59
CA ASN A 139 14.44 -1.34 -9.95
C ASN A 139 14.76 -0.23 -8.93
N ASN A 140 13.73 0.52 -8.49
CA ASN A 140 13.90 1.61 -7.54
C ASN A 140 14.27 1.05 -6.17
N ILE A 141 15.27 1.66 -5.52
CA ILE A 141 15.66 1.34 -4.15
C ILE A 141 14.95 2.23 -3.13
N ILE A 142 14.40 3.36 -3.58
CA ILE A 142 13.66 4.31 -2.76
C ILE A 142 12.61 5.05 -3.59
N LEU A 143 11.43 5.25 -3.00
CA LEU A 143 10.42 6.18 -3.51
C LEU A 143 10.32 7.38 -2.57
N ILE A 144 10.30 8.57 -3.12
CA ILE A 144 10.34 9.83 -2.36
C ILE A 144 9.06 10.62 -2.63
N HIS A 145 8.53 11.32 -1.63
CA HIS A 145 7.36 12.17 -1.84
C HIS A 145 7.65 13.20 -2.94
N THR A 146 6.70 13.44 -3.84
CA THR A 146 6.87 14.37 -4.96
C THR A 146 7.50 15.71 -4.55
N ASP A 147 6.96 16.37 -3.52
CA ASP A 147 7.47 17.67 -3.06
C ASP A 147 8.89 17.60 -2.49
N VAL A 148 9.26 16.47 -1.90
CA VAL A 148 10.59 16.22 -1.33
C VAL A 148 11.58 15.90 -2.45
N TYR A 149 11.15 15.12 -3.44
CA TYR A 149 11.96 14.75 -4.61
C TYR A 149 12.40 15.99 -5.42
N LEU A 150 11.53 16.99 -5.53
CA LEU A 150 11.82 18.27 -6.20
C LEU A 150 13.02 19.03 -5.62
N GLU A 151 13.45 18.71 -4.40
CA GLU A 151 14.64 19.32 -3.81
C GLU A 151 15.96 18.74 -4.33
N ILE A 152 15.94 17.57 -4.96
CA ILE A 152 17.15 16.92 -5.50
C ILE A 152 17.13 16.75 -7.02
N ALA A 153 15.95 16.71 -7.66
CA ALA A 153 15.80 16.61 -9.12
C ALA A 153 14.43 17.09 -9.60
N ASP A 154 14.27 17.31 -10.91
CA ASP A 154 12.97 17.54 -11.53
C ASP A 154 12.25 16.20 -11.79
N LEU A 155 10.91 16.21 -11.81
CA LEU A 155 10.08 15.02 -12.02
C LEU A 155 10.34 14.39 -13.39
N ILE A 156 10.72 15.18 -14.40
CA ILE A 156 11.04 14.69 -15.74
C ILE A 156 12.32 13.85 -15.80
N ASP A 157 13.21 14.01 -14.82
CA ASP A 157 14.48 13.30 -14.75
C ASP A 157 14.34 11.92 -14.08
N ALA A 158 13.15 11.62 -13.53
CA ALA A 158 12.91 10.35 -12.86
C ALA A 158 12.89 9.17 -13.86
N PRO A 159 13.49 8.02 -13.51
CA PRO A 159 14.24 7.73 -12.28
C PRO A 159 15.69 8.23 -12.30
N ILE A 160 16.15 8.80 -11.18
CA ILE A 160 17.53 9.30 -11.01
C ILE A 160 18.42 8.30 -10.25
N PRO A 161 19.74 8.23 -10.52
CA PRO A 161 20.67 7.47 -9.71
C PRO A 161 20.92 8.16 -8.37
N VAL A 162 20.75 7.41 -7.28
CA VAL A 162 20.95 7.90 -5.91
C VAL A 162 21.80 6.95 -5.08
N GLN A 163 22.32 7.49 -4.00
CA GLN A 163 22.85 6.74 -2.87
C GLN A 163 22.01 7.07 -1.64
N ILE A 164 21.61 6.05 -0.88
CA ILE A 164 20.91 6.22 0.40
C ILE A 164 21.82 5.81 1.54
N SER A 165 21.71 6.54 2.66
CA SER A 165 22.33 6.20 3.95
C SER A 165 21.34 6.32 5.10
N PHE A 166 21.44 5.40 6.06
CA PHE A 166 20.57 5.29 7.23
C PHE A 166 21.32 4.62 8.39
#